data_AF-A0AAQ3UYV7-F1
#
_entry.id   AF-A0AAQ3UYV7-F1
#
_cell.length_a   1.000
_cell.length_b   1.000
_cell.length_c   1.000
_cell.angle_alpha   90.00
_cell.angle_beta   90.00
_cell.angle_gamma   90.00
#
_symmetry.space_group_name_H-M   'P 1'
#
loop_
_entity.id
_entity.type
_entity.pdbx_description
1 polymer ?
#
loop_
_entity_poly.entity_id
_entity_poly.type
_entity_poly.pdbx_seq_one_letter_code
_entity_poly.pdbx_strand_id
1 'polypeptide(L)'
;MKKTSSQLPQPRNNPLLILLFLTTAAAAAAAMAAEPEQRAAPAAQEAAVHIVYVDRPADADPEDFHLRTLAHVLGSEQKAKDAVLYHYKHAASGFSAKLTPEQVEELKKQPGVLQVVPSQTYHLHEPGSGTPQGTMRTMGL
;
A
#
# COMPACT_ATOMS: atom_id res chain seq x y z
N MET A 1 -10.90 46.45 -16.84
CA MET A 1 -11.27 45.19 -16.13
C MET A 1 -10.17 44.16 -16.40
N LYS A 2 -9.51 43.67 -15.34
CA LYS A 2 -8.92 42.32 -15.09
C LYS A 2 -8.67 41.46 -16.37
N LYS A 3 -7.49 40.90 -16.68
CA LYS A 3 -6.48 40.21 -15.86
C LYS A 3 -5.12 40.22 -16.59
N THR A 4 -4.07 40.56 -15.86
CA THR A 4 -2.66 40.26 -16.16
C THR A 4 -2.36 38.82 -15.75
N SER A 5 -1.75 38.02 -16.62
CA SER A 5 -1.09 36.77 -16.24
C SER A 5 0.09 36.55 -17.19
N SER A 6 1.19 37.22 -16.88
CA SER A 6 2.49 37.02 -17.53
C SER A 6 2.96 35.59 -17.30
N GLN A 7 3.17 34.86 -18.39
CA GLN A 7 3.93 33.63 -18.41
C GLN A 7 5.42 34.01 -18.18
N LEU A 8 5.98 33.61 -17.03
CA LEU A 8 7.38 33.87 -16.67
C LEU A 8 8.24 32.64 -17.08
N PRO A 9 9.44 32.85 -17.66
CA PRO A 9 10.29 31.76 -18.16
C PRO A 9 10.83 30.85 -17.04
N GLN A 10 10.93 29.55 -17.37
CA GLN A 10 11.47 28.49 -16.51
C GLN A 10 12.92 28.78 -16.08
N PRO A 11 13.28 28.66 -14.78
CA PRO A 11 14.65 28.83 -14.33
C PRO A 11 15.49 27.58 -14.66
N ARG A 12 16.54 27.82 -15.45
CA ARG A 12 17.61 26.88 -15.78
C ARG A 12 18.49 26.70 -14.53
N ASN A 13 18.38 25.55 -13.86
CA ASN A 13 19.14 25.22 -12.64
C ASN A 13 20.65 25.42 -12.84
N ASN A 14 21.19 26.47 -12.22
CA ASN A 14 22.63 26.74 -12.15
C ASN A 14 23.10 26.51 -10.69
N PRO A 15 23.96 25.51 -10.41
CA PRO A 15 24.24 25.04 -9.05
C PRO A 15 25.18 25.95 -8.23
N LEU A 16 25.44 27.18 -8.67
CA LEU A 16 26.48 28.06 -8.12
C LEU A 16 25.97 29.20 -7.21
N LEU A 17 24.67 29.23 -6.88
CA LEU A 17 24.03 30.35 -6.16
C LEU A 17 23.46 30.01 -4.77
N ILE A 18 23.83 28.87 -4.18
CA ILE A 18 23.40 28.48 -2.80
C ILE A 18 24.55 28.68 -1.78
N LEU A 19 25.57 29.46 -2.13
CA LEU A 19 26.72 29.76 -1.27
C LEU A 19 26.65 31.17 -0.66
N LEU A 20 25.58 31.49 0.08
CA LEU A 20 25.52 32.78 0.78
C LEU A 20 24.70 32.80 2.07
N PHE A 21 25.02 31.97 3.07
CA PHE A 21 24.69 32.27 4.48
C PHE A 21 25.77 31.72 5.41
N LEU A 22 26.93 32.39 5.39
CA LEU A 22 27.99 32.21 6.37
C LEU A 22 27.84 33.27 7.48
N THR A 23 27.90 32.79 8.72
CA THR A 23 28.37 33.47 9.94
C THR A 23 27.48 34.54 10.60
N THR A 24 26.88 34.19 11.75
CA THR A 24 27.15 34.90 13.01
C THR A 24 27.27 33.88 14.14
N ALA A 25 28.25 34.11 15.02
CA ALA A 25 28.76 33.18 16.01
C ALA A 25 28.58 33.73 17.44
N ALA A 26 28.68 32.80 18.41
CA ALA A 26 28.92 32.96 19.86
C ALA A 26 27.72 33.36 20.76
N ALA A 27 27.54 32.85 21.98
CA ALA A 27 28.11 31.74 22.75
C ALA A 27 27.30 31.63 24.07
N ALA A 28 26.97 30.42 24.54
CA ALA A 28 26.80 30.12 25.97
C ALA A 28 26.86 28.61 26.19
N ALA A 29 27.71 28.20 27.14
CA ALA A 29 28.13 26.84 27.40
C ALA A 29 27.16 26.06 28.30
N ALA A 30 26.86 24.81 27.91
CA ALA A 30 26.58 23.72 28.83
C ALA A 30 26.87 22.39 28.10
N ALA A 31 27.80 21.62 28.63
CA ALA A 31 28.27 20.37 28.06
C ALA A 31 27.33 19.21 28.43
N MET A 32 26.83 18.49 27.43
CA MET A 32 26.56 17.04 27.37
C MET A 32 25.92 16.78 25.99
N ALA A 33 26.73 16.42 24.99
CA ALA A 33 27.06 15.03 24.63
C ALA A 33 25.89 14.31 23.94
N ALA A 34 26.12 14.01 22.66
CA ALA A 34 25.39 13.10 21.78
C ALA A 34 24.01 13.55 21.27
N GLU A 35 24.07 14.01 20.01
CA GLU A 35 23.15 13.79 18.89
C GLU A 35 21.65 14.07 19.09
N PRO A 36 21.05 14.96 18.27
CA PRO A 36 19.62 14.90 18.06
C PRO A 36 19.36 13.52 17.45
N GLU A 37 18.78 12.62 18.23
CA GLU A 37 18.12 11.44 17.71
C GLU A 37 16.97 11.95 16.84
N GLN A 38 17.33 12.30 15.61
CA GLN A 38 16.49 12.33 14.46
C GLN A 38 15.94 10.91 14.36
N ARG A 39 14.88 10.65 15.13
CA ARG A 39 14.05 9.46 14.99
C ARG A 39 13.36 9.61 13.65
N ALA A 40 14.13 9.34 12.60
CA ALA A 40 13.62 8.89 11.34
C ALA A 40 12.60 7.82 11.70
N ALA A 41 11.32 8.11 11.43
CA ALA A 41 10.37 7.04 11.23
C ALA A 41 11.10 6.02 10.34
N PRO A 42 11.12 4.72 10.69
CA PRO A 42 11.72 3.73 9.83
C PRO A 42 11.09 3.96 8.46
N ALA A 43 11.93 4.13 7.43
CA ALA A 43 11.50 4.41 6.07
C ALA A 43 10.26 3.55 5.81
N ALA A 44 9.11 4.20 5.60
CA ALA A 44 7.83 3.52 5.50
C ALA A 44 7.95 2.51 4.37
N GLN A 45 8.23 1.26 4.73
CA GLN A 45 8.42 0.19 3.78
C GLN A 45 7.08 0.06 3.07
N GLU A 46 7.08 0.25 1.76
CA GLU A 46 5.87 0.49 0.99
C GLU A 46 4.87 -0.65 1.20
N ALA A 47 3.68 -0.32 1.69
CA ALA A 47 2.68 -1.32 2.02
C ALA A 47 2.03 -1.84 0.72
N ALA A 48 2.16 -3.14 0.48
CA ALA A 48 1.59 -3.80 -0.68
C ALA A 48 0.45 -4.73 -0.27
N VAL A 49 -0.45 -5.01 -1.21
CA VAL A 49 -1.55 -5.94 -0.98
C VAL A 49 -1.03 -7.36 -1.01
N HIS A 50 -1.31 -8.11 0.04
CA HIS A 50 -0.98 -9.53 0.15
C HIS A 50 -2.23 -10.34 0.44
N ILE A 51 -2.23 -11.59 0.02
CA ILE A 51 -3.24 -12.59 0.31
C ILE A 51 -2.65 -13.52 1.38
N VAL A 52 -3.32 -13.56 2.53
CA VAL A 52 -2.98 -14.40 3.68
C VAL A 52 -3.93 -15.58 3.69
N TYR A 53 -3.40 -16.78 3.63
CA TYR A 53 -4.14 -18.01 3.78
C TYR A 53 -4.00 -18.51 5.22
N VAL A 54 -5.11 -18.93 5.79
CA VAL A 54 -5.15 -19.35 7.19
C VAL A 54 -5.79 -20.72 7.35
N ASP A 55 -5.28 -21.49 8.29
CA ASP A 55 -5.92 -22.69 8.82
C ASP A 55 -6.86 -22.25 9.94
N ARG A 56 -8.14 -22.15 9.60
CA ARG A 56 -9.19 -21.72 10.52
C ARG A 56 -10.00 -22.94 10.99
N PRO A 57 -10.29 -23.07 12.30
CA PRO A 57 -11.20 -24.09 12.78
C PRO A 57 -12.63 -23.90 12.25
N ALA A 58 -13.32 -25.01 11.93
CA ALA A 58 -14.63 -24.99 11.26
C ALA A 58 -15.72 -24.26 12.07
N ASP A 59 -15.66 -24.33 13.40
CA ASP A 59 -16.64 -23.73 14.32
C ASP A 59 -16.41 -22.23 14.58
N ALA A 60 -15.31 -21.65 14.10
CA ALA A 60 -15.03 -20.22 14.31
C ALA A 60 -15.62 -19.35 13.19
N ASP A 61 -16.09 -18.16 13.56
CA ASP A 61 -16.47 -17.14 12.58
C ASP A 61 -15.27 -16.76 11.69
N PRO A 62 -15.41 -16.75 10.36
CA PRO A 62 -14.30 -16.46 9.46
C PRO A 62 -13.73 -15.07 9.66
N GLU A 63 -14.58 -14.06 9.77
CA GLU A 63 -14.15 -12.66 9.79
C GLU A 63 -13.50 -12.31 11.12
N ASP A 64 -14.07 -12.77 12.23
CA ASP A 64 -13.50 -12.61 13.56
C ASP A 64 -12.11 -13.24 13.64
N PHE A 65 -11.95 -14.48 13.15
CA PHE A 65 -10.66 -15.15 13.12
C PHE A 65 -9.63 -14.41 12.26
N HIS A 66 -10.04 -13.90 11.09
CA HIS A 66 -9.18 -13.10 10.22
C HIS A 66 -8.71 -11.80 10.90
N LEU A 67 -9.65 -11.05 11.49
CA LEU A 67 -9.36 -9.80 12.17
C LEU A 67 -8.46 -10.01 13.38
N ARG A 68 -8.72 -11.04 14.19
CA ARG A 68 -7.88 -11.36 15.36
C ARG A 68 -6.47 -11.73 14.96
N THR A 69 -6.31 -12.53 13.91
CA THR A 69 -4.99 -12.90 13.36
C THR A 69 -4.21 -11.66 12.92
N LEU A 70 -4.87 -10.76 12.19
CA LEU A 70 -4.22 -9.55 11.70
C LEU A 70 -3.97 -8.51 12.83
N ALA A 71 -4.88 -8.41 13.79
CA ALA A 71 -4.77 -7.50 14.93
C ALA A 71 -3.57 -7.83 15.81
N HIS A 72 -3.19 -9.12 15.91
CA HIS A 72 -2.00 -9.52 16.63
C HIS A 72 -0.72 -8.89 16.05
N VAL A 73 -0.65 -8.75 14.72
CA VAL A 73 0.52 -8.19 14.03
C VAL A 73 0.45 -6.66 13.95
N LEU A 74 -0.74 -6.08 13.77
CA LEU A 74 -0.93 -4.63 13.69
C LEU A 74 -1.05 -3.94 15.07
N GLY A 75 -1.19 -4.72 16.14
CA GLY A 75 -1.34 -4.27 17.51
C GLY A 75 -2.71 -3.70 17.87
N SER A 76 -3.71 -3.80 16.98
CA SER A 76 -5.06 -3.29 17.21
C SER A 76 -6.06 -3.88 16.23
N GLU A 77 -7.28 -4.16 16.71
CA GLU A 77 -8.40 -4.58 15.86
C GLU A 77 -8.84 -3.49 14.88
N GLN A 78 -8.87 -2.22 15.32
CA GLN A 78 -9.20 -1.09 14.45
C GLN A 78 -8.24 -0.98 13.25
N LYS A 79 -6.93 -1.15 13.48
CA LYS A 79 -5.93 -1.18 12.41
C LYS A 79 -6.10 -2.39 11.50
N ALA A 80 -6.49 -3.54 12.03
CA ALA A 80 -6.82 -4.71 11.23
C ALA A 80 -8.01 -4.48 10.31
N LYS A 81 -9.09 -3.86 10.82
CA LYS A 81 -10.26 -3.51 10.00
C LYS A 81 -9.92 -2.53 8.89
N ASP A 82 -9.02 -1.58 9.14
CA ASP A 82 -8.55 -0.61 8.13
C ASP A 82 -7.64 -1.25 7.07
N ALA A 83 -6.81 -2.21 7.47
CA ALA A 83 -5.84 -2.86 6.60
C ALA A 83 -6.44 -3.98 5.73
N VAL A 84 -7.50 -4.67 6.19
CA VAL A 84 -8.17 -5.72 5.41
C VAL A 84 -8.91 -5.11 4.23
N LEU A 85 -8.71 -5.70 3.05
CA LEU A 85 -9.43 -5.36 1.83
C LEU A 85 -10.53 -6.37 1.50
N TYR A 86 -10.31 -7.66 1.81
CA TYR A 86 -11.27 -8.71 1.51
C TYR A 86 -11.12 -9.92 2.42
N HIS A 87 -12.23 -10.59 2.75
CA HIS A 87 -12.26 -11.85 3.47
C HIS A 87 -12.69 -12.99 2.55
N TYR A 88 -11.81 -13.98 2.34
CA TYR A 88 -12.13 -15.21 1.63
C TYR A 88 -12.78 -16.21 2.61
N LYS A 89 -14.06 -16.55 2.36
CA LYS A 89 -14.88 -17.38 3.27
C LYS A 89 -15.24 -18.76 2.71
N HIS A 90 -15.20 -18.93 1.39
CA HIS A 90 -15.80 -20.09 0.72
C HIS A 90 -14.76 -20.96 0.00
N ALA A 91 -14.16 -20.45 -1.07
CA ALA A 91 -13.22 -21.21 -1.90
C ALA A 91 -11.85 -21.41 -1.24
N ALA A 92 -11.49 -20.53 -0.30
CA ALA A 92 -10.31 -20.60 0.54
C ALA A 92 -10.60 -19.89 1.85
N SER A 93 -9.92 -20.27 2.93
CA SER A 93 -9.95 -19.54 4.19
C SER A 93 -8.75 -18.59 4.23
N GLY A 94 -9.02 -17.29 4.31
CA GLY A 94 -7.98 -16.27 4.23
C GLY A 94 -8.52 -14.86 4.08
N PHE A 95 -7.62 -13.89 3.98
CA PHE A 95 -7.97 -12.49 3.76
C PHE A 95 -6.89 -11.79 2.93
N SER A 96 -7.25 -10.73 2.22
CA SER A 96 -6.29 -9.81 1.63
C SER A 96 -6.17 -8.55 2.46
N ALA A 97 -4.95 -8.06 2.64
CA ALA A 97 -4.68 -6.87 3.43
C ALA A 97 -3.49 -6.10 2.87
N LYS A 98 -3.46 -4.78 3.12
CA LYS A 98 -2.28 -3.94 2.89
C LYS A 98 -1.30 -4.13 4.04
N LEU A 99 -0.11 -4.65 3.73
CA LEU A 99 0.89 -5.02 4.72
C LEU A 99 2.27 -4.50 4.32
N THR A 100 3.04 -4.07 5.31
CA THR A 100 4.48 -3.81 5.15
C THR A 100 5.24 -5.14 5.13
N PRO A 101 6.46 -5.18 4.56
CA PRO A 101 7.30 -6.39 4.58
C PRO A 101 7.53 -6.94 5.99
N GLU A 102 7.72 -6.07 6.98
CA GLU A 102 7.85 -6.48 8.39
C GLU A 102 6.59 -7.19 8.91
N GLN A 103 5.41 -6.65 8.61
CA GLN A 103 4.14 -7.26 9.01
C GLN A 103 3.90 -8.62 8.33
N VAL A 104 4.36 -8.77 7.09
CA VAL A 104 4.31 -10.05 6.36
C VAL A 104 5.18 -11.10 7.06
N GLU A 105 6.39 -10.74 7.47
CA GLU A 105 7.29 -11.63 8.19
C GLU A 105 6.75 -12.02 9.57
N GLU A 106 6.11 -11.09 10.27
CA GLU A 106 5.44 -11.39 11.54
C GLU A 106 4.22 -12.30 11.36
N LEU A 107 3.42 -12.10 10.30
CA LEU A 107 2.27 -12.96 9.99
C LEU A 107 2.70 -14.39 9.69
N LYS A 108 3.82 -14.61 8.98
CA LYS A 108 4.33 -15.96 8.69
C LYS A 108 4.71 -16.75 9.95
N LYS A 109 4.97 -16.07 11.06
CA LYS A 109 5.31 -16.70 12.36
C LYS A 109 4.06 -17.07 13.16
N GLN A 110 2.89 -16.58 12.79
CA GLN A 110 1.66 -16.82 13.54
C GLN A 110 1.16 -18.27 13.34
N PRO A 111 0.80 -18.97 14.43
CA PRO A 111 0.15 -20.26 14.31
C PRO A 111 -1.20 -20.09 13.60
N GLY A 112 -1.46 -20.96 12.63
CA GLY A 112 -2.67 -20.89 11.79
C GLY A 112 -2.52 -20.03 10.54
N VAL A 113 -1.38 -19.36 10.29
CA VAL A 113 -1.08 -18.78 8.97
C VAL A 113 -0.35 -19.83 8.12
N LEU A 114 -0.95 -20.20 6.99
CA LEU A 114 -0.41 -21.22 6.09
C LEU A 114 0.58 -20.63 5.08
N GLN A 115 0.23 -19.49 4.50
CA GLN A 115 1.05 -18.81 3.49
C GLN A 115 0.63 -17.35 3.35
N VAL A 116 1.59 -16.50 2.99
CA VAL A 116 1.37 -15.09 2.64
C VAL A 116 1.98 -14.85 1.26
N VAL A 117 1.16 -14.44 0.29
CA VAL A 117 1.58 -14.22 -1.10
C VAL A 117 1.20 -12.81 -1.56
N PRO A 118 2.01 -12.17 -2.42
CA PRO A 118 1.65 -10.86 -2.98
C PRO A 118 0.42 -10.98 -3.89
N SER A 119 -0.50 -10.02 -3.78
CA SER A 119 -1.66 -9.93 -4.66
C SER A 119 -1.25 -9.48 -6.07
N GLN A 120 -1.79 -10.14 -7.09
CA GLN A 120 -1.58 -9.82 -8.50
C GLN A 120 -2.85 -9.19 -9.09
N THR A 121 -2.70 -8.09 -9.81
CA THR A 121 -3.82 -7.49 -10.56
C THR A 121 -3.79 -8.00 -12.00
N TYR A 122 -4.89 -8.60 -12.44
CA TYR A 122 -5.04 -9.04 -13.82
C TYR A 122 -5.95 -8.08 -14.59
N HIS A 123 -5.54 -7.69 -15.79
CA HIS A 123 -6.38 -6.96 -16.72
C HIS A 123 -7.16 -7.97 -17.57
N LEU A 124 -8.47 -8.07 -17.34
CA LEU A 124 -9.34 -8.90 -18.17
C LEU A 124 -9.48 -8.24 -19.55
N HIS A 125 -8.98 -8.90 -20.60
CA HIS A 125 -9.21 -8.46 -21.97
C HIS A 125 -10.70 -8.62 -22.27
N GLU A 126 -11.40 -7.51 -22.53
CA GLU A 126 -12.76 -7.55 -23.01
C GLU A 126 -12.75 -8.20 -24.40
N PRO A 127 -13.49 -9.30 -24.64
CA PRO A 127 -13.61 -9.84 -25.98
C PRO A 127 -14.27 -8.77 -26.85
N GLY A 128 -13.52 -8.25 -27.82
CA GLY A 128 -14.00 -7.25 -28.75
C GLY A 128 -15.35 -7.68 -29.32
N SER A 129 -16.39 -6.88 -29.05
CA SER A 129 -17.71 -7.05 -29.64
C SER A 129 -17.60 -6.82 -31.15
N GLY A 130 -17.21 -7.87 -31.88
CA GLY A 130 -17.32 -7.94 -33.32
C GLY A 130 -18.77 -7.71 -33.69
N THR A 131 -19.01 -6.61 -34.38
CA THR A 131 -20.30 -6.27 -34.97
C THR A 131 -20.80 -7.42 -35.85
N PRO A 132 -22.11 -7.75 -35.85
CA PRO A 132 -22.67 -8.61 -36.89
C PRO A 132 -22.66 -7.83 -38.20
N GLN A 133 -21.57 -7.92 -38.94
CA GLN A 133 -21.49 -7.40 -40.31
C GLN A 133 -22.27 -8.36 -41.22
N GLY A 134 -23.25 -7.78 -41.92
CA GLY A 134 -24.30 -8.44 -42.69
C GLY A 134 -23.98 -9.78 -43.32
N THR A 135 -24.93 -10.71 -43.21
CA THR A 135 -25.21 -11.64 -44.30
C THR A 135 -26.70 -11.87 -44.37
N MET A 136 -27.34 -11.21 -45.33
CA MET A 136 -28.62 -11.62 -45.89
C MET A 136 -28.39 -12.97 -46.57
N ARG A 137 -28.94 -14.07 -46.03
CA ARG A 137 -29.07 -15.35 -46.74
C ARG A 137 -30.54 -15.66 -46.93
N THR A 138 -30.98 -15.37 -48.14
CA THR A 138 -32.16 -15.96 -48.79
C THR A 138 -31.86 -17.41 -49.18
N MET A 139 -32.77 -18.32 -48.83
CA MET A 139 -33.14 -19.59 -49.48
C MET A 139 -34.17 -20.23 -48.52
N GLY A 140 -35.42 -20.57 -48.85
CA GLY A 140 -35.91 -21.13 -50.10
C GLY A 140 -36.28 -22.61 -49.85
N LEU A 141 -37.45 -22.85 -49.25
CA LEU A 141 -38.49 -23.85 -49.55
C LEU A 141 -39.53 -23.85 -48.41
#